data_AF-A0A7S0BB37-F1
#
_entry.id   AF-A0A7S0BB37-F1
#
_cell.length_a   1.000
_cell.length_b   1.000
_cell.length_c   1.000
_cell.angle_alpha   90.00
_cell.angle_beta   90.00
_cell.angle_gamma   90.00
#
_symmetry.space_group_name_H-M   'P 1'
#
loop_
_entity.id
_entity.type
_entity.pdbx_description
1 polymer ?
#
loop_
_entity_poly.entity_id
_entity_poly.type
_entity_poly.pdbx_seq_one_letter_code
_entity_poly.pdbx_strand_id
1 'polypeptide(L)'
;MATAIIKALTGLTSVSKDELAKAKAMVKGKMLRQVDEGPVLMQDLGNQLLLSGRYGSAADFGKVIDGVTESEVMAAARKLLSSKPTVVAYGDTHSVPHYSAVEAALKA
;
A
#
# COMPACT_ATOMS: atom_id res chain seq x y z
N MET A 1 7.94 -19.81 -2.76
CA MET A 1 7.47 -18.52 -2.20
C MET A 1 7.50 -17.38 -3.22
N ALA A 2 8.58 -17.17 -3.98
CA ALA A 2 8.69 -16.09 -4.96
C ALA A 2 7.52 -16.02 -5.97
N THR A 3 7.10 -17.16 -6.53
CA THR A 3 5.98 -17.24 -7.49
C THR A 3 4.63 -16.80 -6.88
N ALA A 4 4.39 -17.11 -5.60
CA ALA A 4 3.17 -16.69 -4.92
C ALA A 4 3.13 -15.17 -4.70
N ILE A 5 4.28 -14.56 -4.39
CA ILE A 5 4.43 -13.12 -4.26
C ILE A 5 4.19 -12.43 -5.60
N ILE A 6 4.80 -12.92 -6.68
CA ILE A 6 4.58 -12.39 -8.03
C ILE A 6 3.10 -12.45 -8.39
N LYS A 7 2.44 -13.60 -8.17
CA LYS A 7 1.01 -13.76 -8.45
C LYS A 7 0.14 -12.77 -7.64
N ALA A 8 0.47 -12.56 -6.37
CA ALA A 8 -0.25 -11.60 -5.53
C ALA A 8 -0.06 -10.16 -6.04
N LEU A 9 1.16 -9.80 -6.45
CA LEU A 9 1.48 -8.48 -6.97
C LEU A 9 0.79 -8.19 -8.32
N THR A 10 0.82 -9.13 -9.26
CA THR A 10 0.12 -8.98 -10.55
C THR A 10 -1.41 -8.92 -10.35
N GLY A 11 -1.92 -9.62 -9.34
CA GLY A 11 -3.34 -9.62 -8.95
C GLY A 11 -3.86 -8.27 -8.46
N LEU A 12 -2.99 -7.32 -8.05
CA LEU A 12 -3.40 -5.99 -7.58
C LEU A 12 -4.11 -5.15 -8.66
N THR A 13 -4.00 -5.54 -9.93
CA THR A 13 -4.64 -4.86 -11.06
C THR A 13 -6.12 -5.18 -11.20
N SER A 14 -6.64 -6.11 -10.40
CA SER A 14 -8.06 -6.48 -10.32
C SER A 14 -8.55 -6.33 -8.89
N VAL A 15 -9.52 -5.44 -8.67
CA VAL A 15 -10.08 -5.17 -7.34
C VAL A 15 -11.59 -5.25 -7.43
N SER A 16 -12.22 -6.05 -6.57
CA SER A 16 -13.67 -6.08 -6.43
C SER A 16 -14.19 -4.96 -5.52
N LYS A 17 -15.46 -4.60 -5.68
CA LYS A 17 -16.13 -3.59 -4.84
C LYS A 17 -16.11 -3.97 -3.36
N ASP A 18 -16.34 -5.24 -3.06
CA ASP A 18 -16.39 -5.75 -1.69
C ASP A 18 -15.01 -5.72 -1.03
N GLU A 19 -13.95 -6.05 -1.78
CA GLU A 19 -12.57 -5.92 -1.30
C GLU A 19 -12.22 -4.47 -1.01
N LEU A 20 -12.59 -3.54 -1.91
CA LEU A 20 -12.37 -2.11 -1.69
C LEU A 20 -13.14 -1.59 -0.48
N ALA A 21 -14.42 -1.95 -0.34
CA ALA A 21 -15.24 -1.54 0.80
C ALA A 21 -14.65 -2.04 2.13
N LYS A 22 -14.22 -3.31 2.16
CA LYS A 22 -13.54 -3.88 3.32
C LYS A 22 -12.22 -3.17 3.61
N ALA A 23 -11.40 -2.90 2.59
CA ALA A 23 -10.13 -2.20 2.73
C ALA A 23 -10.33 -0.78 3.30
N LYS A 24 -11.30 -0.03 2.79
CA LYS A 24 -11.67 1.30 3.32
C LYS A 24 -12.05 1.22 4.80
N ALA A 25 -12.88 0.24 5.18
CA ALA A 25 -13.28 0.06 6.58
C ALA A 25 -12.08 -0.27 7.49
N MET A 26 -11.19 -1.18 7.05
CA MET A 26 -9.99 -1.56 7.80
C MET A 26 -9.03 -0.37 8.01
N VAL A 27 -8.77 0.43 6.97
CA VAL A 27 -7.87 1.58 7.07
C VAL A 27 -8.47 2.66 7.98
N LYS A 28 -9.77 2.98 7.84
CA LYS A 28 -10.45 3.95 8.71
C LYS A 28 -10.44 3.49 10.17
N GLY A 29 -10.74 2.22 10.44
CA GLY A 29 -10.72 1.66 11.78
C GLY A 29 -9.33 1.73 12.42
N LYS A 30 -8.28 1.40 11.65
CA LYS A 30 -6.88 1.53 12.12
C LYS A 30 -6.54 2.97 12.47
N MET A 31 -6.88 3.93 11.59
CA MET A 31 -6.59 5.34 11.80
C MET A 31 -7.30 5.88 13.05
N LEU A 32 -8.58 5.55 13.24
CA LEU A 32 -9.32 5.93 14.45
C LEU A 32 -8.69 5.35 15.72
N ARG A 33 -8.24 4.08 15.68
CA ARG A 33 -7.52 3.48 16.81
C ARG A 33 -6.21 4.20 17.13
N GLN A 34 -5.49 4.68 16.12
CA GLN A 34 -4.20 5.34 16.29
C GLN A 34 -4.33 6.72 16.92
N VAL A 35 -5.41 7.46 16.67
CA VAL A 35 -5.61 8.77 17.29
C VAL A 35 -5.96 8.69 18.78
N ASP A 36 -6.46 7.54 19.25
CA ASP A 36 -6.69 7.29 20.67
C ASP A 36 -5.37 7.03 21.44
N GLU A 37 -4.29 6.72 20.73
CA GLU A 37 -2.96 6.49 21.31
C GLU A 37 -2.15 7.80 21.31
N GLY A 38 -2.09 8.50 22.45
CA GLY A 38 -1.44 9.82 22.58
C GLY A 38 -0.05 9.96 21.95
N PRO A 39 0.91 9.04 22.18
CA PRO A 39 2.21 9.10 21.52
C PRO A 39 2.16 8.96 20.00
N VAL A 40 1.26 8.12 19.48
CA VAL A 40 1.08 7.90 18.04
C VAL A 40 0.46 9.15 17.39
N LEU A 41 -0.55 9.74 18.04
CA LEU A 41 -1.15 11.00 17.60
C LEU A 41 -0.12 12.13 17.56
N MET A 42 0.74 12.26 18.57
CA MET A 42 1.77 13.29 18.61
C MET A 42 2.81 13.11 17.49
N GLN A 43 3.23 11.88 17.21
CA GLN A 43 4.11 11.58 16.09
C GLN A 43 3.46 11.90 14.75
N ASP A 44 2.18 11.56 14.58
CA ASP A 44 1.42 11.83 13.36
C ASP A 44 1.29 13.35 13.12
N LEU A 45 0.92 14.12 14.14
CA LEU A 45 0.90 15.60 14.08
C LEU A 45 2.25 16.17 13.62
N GLY A 46 3.34 15.73 14.23
CA GLY A 46 4.69 16.17 13.86
C GLY A 46 5.03 15.84 12.40
N ASN A 47 4.77 14.61 11.97
CA ASN A 47 5.03 14.16 10.61
C ASN A 47 4.21 14.94 9.57
N GLN A 48 2.92 15.13 9.83
CA GLN A 48 2.04 15.88 8.92
C GLN A 48 2.53 17.32 8.75
N LEU A 49 2.91 17.98 9.85
CA LEU A 49 3.45 19.34 9.82
C LEU A 49 4.79 19.40 9.08
N LEU A 50 5.70 18.46 9.33
CA LEU A 50 7.01 18.43 8.66
C LEU A 50 6.92 18.16 7.16
N LEU A 51 6.04 17.24 6.73
CA LEU A 51 5.94 16.82 5.33
C LEU A 51 5.05 17.73 4.49
N SER A 52 4.00 18.29 5.09
CA SER A 52 2.94 19.00 4.34
C SER A 52 2.69 20.44 4.80
N GLY A 53 3.31 20.86 5.92
CA GLY A 53 3.11 22.19 6.52
C GLY A 53 1.72 22.39 7.14
N ARG A 54 0.89 21.34 7.20
CA ARG A 54 -0.48 21.41 7.70
C ARG A 54 -0.86 20.12 8.42
N TYR A 55 -1.90 20.21 9.24
CA TYR A 55 -2.53 19.06 9.88
C TYR A 55 -3.90 18.78 9.24
N GLY A 56 -4.19 17.52 8.99
CA GLY A 56 -5.51 16.99 8.67
C GLY A 56 -5.98 16.05 9.77
N SER A 57 -7.24 16.18 10.18
CA SER A 57 -7.81 15.29 11.19
C SER A 57 -8.11 13.90 10.62
N ALA A 58 -8.33 12.92 11.51
CA ALA A 58 -8.84 11.62 11.10
C ALA A 58 -10.17 11.72 10.31
N ALA A 59 -11.01 12.72 10.60
CA ALA A 59 -12.24 12.95 9.85
C ALA A 59 -11.96 13.43 8.42
N ASP A 60 -10.94 14.27 8.23
CA ASP A 60 -10.55 14.77 6.90
C ASP A 60 -10.00 13.63 6.04
N PHE A 61 -9.10 12.82 6.60
CA PHE A 61 -8.58 11.63 5.92
C PHE A 61 -9.67 10.59 5.67
N GLY A 62 -10.65 10.46 6.57
CA GLY A 62 -11.81 9.59 6.39
C GLY A 62 -12.59 9.92 5.10
N LYS A 63 -12.85 11.21 4.85
CA LYS A 63 -13.51 11.68 3.62
C LYS A 63 -12.68 11.36 2.37
N VAL A 64 -11.35 11.54 2.44
CA VAL A 64 -10.44 11.20 1.33
C VAL A 64 -10.51 9.71 1.03
N ILE A 65 -10.46 8.85 2.05
CA ILE A 65 -10.56 7.39 1.88
C ILE A 65 -11.90 6.98 1.28
N ASP A 66 -12.99 7.61 1.70
CA ASP A 66 -14.33 7.32 1.16
C ASP A 66 -14.44 7.66 -0.32
N GLY A 67 -13.74 8.71 -0.78
CA GLY A 67 -13.69 9.12 -2.18
C GLY A 67 -12.90 8.19 -3.11
N VAL A 68 -12.06 7.28 -2.59
CA VAL A 68 -11.21 6.42 -3.42
C VAL A 68 -12.04 5.44 -4.25
N THR A 69 -11.78 5.34 -5.54
CA THR A 69 -12.47 4.43 -6.47
C THR A 69 -11.63 3.19 -6.81
N GLU A 70 -12.27 2.13 -7.30
CA GLU A 70 -11.59 0.92 -7.79
C GLU A 70 -10.61 1.28 -8.92
N SER A 71 -11.01 2.21 -9.80
CA SER A 71 -10.19 2.69 -10.92
C SER A 71 -8.88 3.31 -10.45
N GLU A 72 -8.94 4.17 -9.42
CA GLU A 72 -7.75 4.83 -8.86
C GLU A 72 -6.81 3.82 -8.18
N VAL A 73 -7.36 2.84 -7.46
CA VAL A 73 -6.56 1.77 -6.85
C VAL A 73 -5.86 0.95 -7.94
N MET A 74 -6.58 0.54 -8.97
CA MET A 74 -6.00 -0.21 -10.09
C MET A 74 -4.97 0.62 -10.88
N ALA A 75 -5.20 1.93 -11.03
CA ALA A 75 -4.24 2.84 -11.68
C ALA A 75 -2.95 2.97 -10.84
N ALA A 76 -3.07 3.10 -9.52
CA ALA A 76 -1.92 3.11 -8.61
C ALA A 76 -1.15 1.79 -8.65
N ALA A 77 -1.85 0.65 -8.67
CA ALA A 77 -1.24 -0.67 -8.82
C ALA A 77 -0.48 -0.81 -10.15
N ARG A 78 -1.08 -0.38 -11.28
CA ARG A 78 -0.40 -0.36 -12.58
C ARG A 78 0.86 0.51 -12.56
N LYS A 79 0.78 1.70 -11.95
CA LYS A 79 1.94 2.59 -11.81
C LYS A 79 3.06 1.94 -10.98
N LEU A 80 2.71 1.29 -9.87
CA LEU A 80 3.67 0.55 -9.04
C LEU A 80 4.38 -0.55 -9.83
N LEU A 81 3.61 -1.40 -10.53
CA LEU A 81 4.14 -2.53 -11.30
C LEU A 81 4.95 -2.11 -12.54
N SER A 82 4.73 -0.90 -13.06
CA SER A 82 5.49 -0.39 -14.22
C SER A 82 6.96 -0.07 -13.90
N SER A 83 7.28 0.12 -12.61
CA SER A 83 8.64 0.47 -12.18
C SER A 83 9.55 -0.75 -12.05
N LYS A 84 10.86 -0.55 -12.10
CA LYS A 84 11.82 -1.65 -11.86
C LYS A 84 11.68 -2.15 -10.43
N PRO A 85 11.54 -3.47 -10.20
CA PRO A 85 11.40 -3.99 -8.85
C PRO A 85 12.72 -3.83 -8.08
N THR A 86 12.61 -3.62 -6.77
CA THR A 86 13.73 -3.72 -5.83
C THR A 86 13.67 -5.08 -5.15
N VAL A 87 14.70 -5.91 -5.32
CA VAL A 87 14.78 -7.25 -4.74
C VAL A 87 15.93 -7.30 -3.75
N VAL A 88 15.64 -7.71 -2.52
CA VAL A 88 16.63 -7.92 -1.46
C VAL A 88 16.46 -9.33 -0.93
N ALA A 89 17.57 -10.07 -0.84
CA ALA A 89 17.61 -11.43 -0.31
C ALA A 89 18.75 -11.53 0.73
N TYR A 90 18.51 -12.28 1.80
CA TYR A 90 19.44 -12.40 2.92
C TYR A 90 19.37 -13.81 3.53
N GLY A 91 20.51 -14.38 3.91
CA GLY A 91 20.63 -15.76 4.41
C GLY A 91 20.97 -16.77 3.31
N ASP A 92 20.34 -17.94 3.33
CA ASP A 92 20.46 -18.94 2.26
C ASP A 92 19.58 -18.56 1.07
N THR A 93 20.22 -18.10 0.00
CA THR A 93 19.56 -17.49 -1.16
C THR A 93 19.52 -18.39 -2.39
N HIS A 94 19.93 -19.66 -2.29
CA HIS A 94 19.96 -20.59 -3.43
C HIS A 94 18.58 -20.80 -4.10
N SER A 95 17.50 -20.61 -3.34
CA SER A 95 16.12 -20.74 -3.84
C SER A 95 15.51 -19.44 -4.38
N VAL A 96 16.26 -18.33 -4.31
CA VAL A 96 15.79 -17.02 -4.77
C VAL A 96 16.00 -16.93 -6.29
N PRO A 97 14.96 -16.62 -7.08
CA PRO A 97 15.11 -16.45 -8.52
C PRO A 97 16.02 -15.27 -8.85
N HIS A 98 16.74 -15.36 -9.96
CA HIS A 98 17.53 -14.25 -10.48
C HIS A 98 16.66 -13.01 -10.71
N TYR A 99 17.26 -11.83 -10.49
CA TYR A 99 16.61 -10.54 -10.67
C TYR A 99 15.90 -10.41 -12.02
N SER A 100 16.54 -10.84 -13.11
CA SER A 100 15.97 -10.78 -14.46
C SER A 100 14.68 -11.59 -14.59
N ALA A 101 14.59 -12.73 -13.92
CA ALA A 101 13.37 -13.54 -13.89
C ALA A 101 12.25 -12.85 -13.11
N VAL A 102 12.58 -12.16 -12.01
CA VAL A 102 11.61 -11.38 -11.21
C VAL A 102 11.12 -10.16 -11.98
N GLU A 103 12.02 -9.41 -12.62
CA GLU A 103 11.68 -8.24 -13.43
C GLU A 103 10.81 -8.62 -14.63
N ALA A 104 11.14 -9.70 -15.33
CA ALA A 104 10.34 -10.20 -16.45
C ALA A 104 8.93 -10.63 -16.00
N ALA A 105 8.81 -11.27 -14.83
CA ALA A 105 7.53 -11.76 -14.33
C ALA A 105 6.60 -10.65 -13.79
N LEU A 106 7.13 -9.47 -13.43
CA LEU A 106 6.36 -8.33 -12.93
C LEU A 106 5.96 -7.31 -14.01
N LYS A 107 6.67 -7.29 -15.15
CA LYS A 107 6.35 -6.42 -16.30
C LYS A 107 5.25 -6.97 -17.22
N ALA A 108 4.74 -8.18 -16.92
CA ALA A 108 3.72 -8.87 -17.70
C ALA A 108 2.31 -8.36 -17.39
#